data_AF-A0A4R5E0I7-F1
#
_entry.id   AF-A0A4R5E0I7-F1
#
_cell.length_a   1.000
_cell.length_b   1.000
_cell.length_c   1.000
_cell.angle_alpha   90.00
_cell.angle_beta   90.00
_cell.angle_gamma   90.00
#
_symmetry.space_group_name_H-M   'P 1'
#
loop_
_entity.id
_entity.type
_entity.pdbx_description
1 polymer ?
#
loop_
_entity_poly.entity_id
_entity_poly.type
_entity_poly.pdbx_seq_one_letter_code
_entity_poly.pdbx_strand_id
1 'polypeptide(L)' 'MNALFFKSIKEFTNISPEVAPFLFHEKKYKKNTVLLREGKVANELYFVLNGALRQFLSKENGVEKHAISL' A
#
# COMPACT_ATOMS: atom_id res chain seq x y z
N MET A 1 -9.59 11.22 7.77
CA MET A 1 -8.43 10.30 7.74
C MET A 1 -8.53 9.38 8.95
N ASN A 2 -8.28 8.08 8.78
CA ASN A 2 -8.53 7.06 9.81
C ASN A 2 -7.66 7.25 11.07
N ALA A 3 -8.22 7.07 12.27
CA ALA A 3 -7.48 7.22 13.54
C ALA A 3 -6.30 6.24 13.69
N LEU A 4 -6.43 5.03 13.13
CA LEU A 4 -5.37 4.02 13.12
C LEU A 4 -4.13 4.51 12.36
N PHE A 5 -4.33 5.24 11.26
CA PHE A 5 -3.24 5.83 10.48
C PHE A 5 -2.36 6.70 11.39
N PHE A 6 -2.95 7.72 12.02
CA PHE A 6 -2.21 8.63 12.91
C PHE A 6 -1.59 7.91 14.09
N LYS A 7 -2.30 6.93 14.68
CA LYS A 7 -1.74 6.11 15.76
C LYS A 7 -0.46 5.39 15.33
N SER A 8 -0.40 4.90 14.10
CA SER A 8 0.76 4.17 13.57
C SER A 8 1.92 5.06 13.16
N ILE A 9 1.66 6.27 12.64
CA ILE A 9 2.73 7.13 12.11
C ILE A 9 3.23 8.20 13.10
N LYS A 10 2.49 8.48 14.19
CA LYS A 10 2.84 9.54 15.15
C LYS A 10 4.20 9.36 15.82
N GLU A 11 4.69 8.13 15.92
CA GLU A 11 5.98 7.81 16.55
C GLU A 11 7.16 8.10 15.62
N PHE A 12 6.89 8.17 14.31
CA PHE A 12 7.91 8.33 13.27
C PHE A 12 7.85 9.69 12.59
N THR A 13 6.70 10.37 12.68
CA THR A 13 6.44 11.62 11.95
C THR A 13 5.49 12.50 12.76
N ASN A 14 5.59 13.82 12.57
CA ASN A 14 4.66 14.78 13.16
C ASN A 14 3.74 15.40 12.09
N ILE A 15 2.90 14.55 11.47
CA ILE A 15 1.93 14.99 10.46
C ILE A 15 0.66 15.52 11.14
N SER A 16 0.33 16.79 10.90
CA SER A 16 -0.92 17.39 11.38
C SER A 16 -2.16 16.71 10.77
N PRO A 17 -3.24 16.48 11.54
CA PRO A 17 -4.49 15.94 11.02
C PRO A 17 -5.09 16.72 9.85
N GLU A 18 -4.82 18.02 9.77
CA GLU A 18 -5.29 18.91 8.71
C GLU A 18 -4.55 18.69 7.39
N VAL A 19 -3.28 18.30 7.46
CA VAL A 19 -2.41 18.11 6.29
C VAL A 19 -2.55 16.69 5.71
N ALA A 20 -2.81 15.70 6.56
CA ALA A 20 -2.83 14.30 6.14
C ALA A 20 -3.74 13.98 4.94
N PRO A 21 -4.96 14.58 4.79
CA PRO A 21 -5.82 14.34 3.64
C PRO A 21 -5.25 14.83 2.30
N PHE A 22 -4.27 15.73 2.31
CA PHE A 22 -3.57 16.21 1.11
C PHE A 22 -2.40 15.30 0.72
N LEU A 23 -1.86 14.54 1.67
CA LEU A 23 -0.75 13.62 1.46
C LEU A 23 -1.23 12.19 1.15
N PHE A 24 -2.32 11.78 1.78
CA PHE A 24 -2.89 10.44 1.65
C PHE A 24 -4.37 10.51 1.34
N HIS A 25 -4.83 9.57 0.52
CA HIS A 25 -6.25 9.41 0.19
C HIS A 25 -6.71 8.00 0.57
N GLU A 26 -7.79 7.91 1.36
CA GLU A 26 -8.36 6.61 1.74
C GLU A 26 -9.07 5.97 0.54
N LYS A 27 -8.69 4.74 0.21
CA LYS A 27 -9.32 3.94 -0.85
C LYS A 27 -9.65 2.54 -0.32
N LYS A 28 -10.77 1.98 -0.79
CA LYS A 28 -11.19 0.60 -0.51
C LYS A 28 -11.12 -0.23 -1.78
N TYR A 29 -10.61 -1.45 -1.66
CA TYR A 29 -10.48 -2.39 -2.77
C TYR A 29 -11.22 -3.69 -2.48
N LYS A 30 -11.73 -4.35 -3.53
CA LYS A 30 -12.30 -5.69 -3.42
C LYS A 30 -11.17 -6.72 -3.27
N LYS A 31 -11.48 -7.87 -2.67
CA LYS A 31 -10.55 -9.02 -2.61
C LYS A 31 -10.06 -9.35 -4.03
N ASN A 32 -8.76 -9.66 -4.14
CA ASN A 32 -8.07 -9.98 -5.40
C ASN A 32 -7.97 -8.84 -6.42
N THR A 33 -8.19 -7.58 -6.02
CA THR A 33 -7.89 -6.44 -6.90
C THR A 33 -6.39 -6.34 -7.15
N VAL A 34 -5.98 -6.23 -8.41
CA VAL A 34 -4.58 -6.02 -8.81
C VAL A 34 -4.26 -4.53 -8.78
N LEU A 35 -3.36 -4.11 -7.88
CA LEU A 35 -2.98 -2.70 -7.70
C LEU A 35 -1.82 -2.27 -8.62
N LEU A 36 -0.90 -3.19 -8.93
CA LEU A 36 0.22 -2.96 -9.84
C LEU A 36 0.41 -4.20 -10.71
N ARG A 37 0.66 -3.99 -12.00
CA ARG A 37 0.99 -5.05 -12.95
C ARG A 37 2.45 -4.91 -13.37
N GLU A 38 3.07 -6.04 -13.67
CA GLU A 38 4.41 -6.06 -14.25
C GLU A 38 4.48 -5.21 -15.54
N GLY A 39 5.62 -4.54 -15.73
CA GLY A 39 5.82 -3.60 -16.84
C GLY A 39 5.10 -2.26 -16.67
N LYS A 40 4.35 -2.02 -15.59
CA LYS A 40 3.80 -0.71 -15.25
C LYS A 40 4.70 0.02 -14.25
N VAL A 41 4.80 1.35 -14.42
CA VAL A 41 5.53 2.21 -13.49
C VAL A 41 4.80 2.26 -12.16
N ALA A 42 5.51 1.96 -11.07
CA ALA A 42 5.01 2.08 -9.71
C ALA A 42 5.09 3.53 -9.23
N ASN A 43 3.96 4.24 -9.18
CA ASN A 43 3.87 5.64 -8.77
C ASN A 43 2.95 5.86 -7.54
N GLU A 44 2.40 4.80 -6.95
CA GLU A 44 1.55 4.86 -5.76
C GLU A 44 2.25 4.21 -4.55
N LEU A 45 2.12 4.86 -3.39
CA LEU A 45 2.51 4.31 -2.09
C LEU A 45 1.26 3.97 -1.29
N TYR A 46 1.22 2.78 -0.70
CA TYR A 46 0.07 2.29 0.05
C TYR A 46 0.39 2.10 1.53
N PHE A 47 -0.51 2.59 2.39
CA PHE A 47 -0.56 2.28 3.81
C PHE A 47 -1.80 1.41 4.08
N VAL A 48 -1.59 0.17 4.55
CA VAL A 48 -2.70 -0.78 4.76
C VAL A 48 -3.33 -0.55 6.14
N LEU A 49 -4.54 0.00 6.15
CA LEU A 49 -5.31 0.21 7.39
C LEU A 49 -6.02 -1.07 7.87
N ASN A 50 -6.51 -1.89 6.95
CA ASN A 50 -7.21 -3.14 7.24
C ASN A 50 -7.11 -4.08 6.03
N GLY A 51 -6.93 -5.38 6.29
CA GLY A 51 -6.75 -6.42 5.28
C GLY A 51 -5.29 -6.81 5.07
N ALA A 52 -5.00 -7.36 3.90
CA ALA A 52 -3.65 -7.78 3.53
C ALA A 52 -3.40 -7.57 2.03
N LEU A 53 -2.15 -7.24 1.70
CA LEU A 53 -1.65 -7.22 0.32
C LEU A 53 -0.64 -8.36 0.14
N ARG A 54 -0.60 -8.93 -1.05
CA ARG A 54 0.43 -9.87 -1.49
C ARG A 54 1.15 -9.25 -2.67
N GLN A 55 2.48 -9.20 -2.60
CA GLN A 55 3.32 -8.87 -3.74
C GLN A 55 3.99 -10.15 -4.26
N PHE A 56 3.98 -10.32 -5.58
CA PHE A 56 4.65 -11.43 -6.24
C PHE A 56 5.18 -10.95 -7.59
N LEU A 57 6.21 -11.63 -8.08
CA LEU A 57 6.77 -11.43 -9.41
C LEU A 57 6.46 -12.68 -10.24
N SER A 58 6.07 -12.47 -11.49
CA SER A 58 5.95 -13.54 -12.46
C SER A 58 7.32 -13.81 -13.06
N LYS A 59 7.77 -15.08 -13.06
CA LYS A 59 8.94 -15.48 -13.84
C LYS A 59 8.55 -15.71 -15.30
N GLU A 60 9.54 -15.71 -16.20
CA GLU A 60 9.38 -15.99 -17.65
C GLU A 60 8.63 -17.31 -17.96
N ASN A 61 8.55 -18.24 -16.99
CA ASN A 61 7.86 -19.52 -17.11
C ASN A 61 6.51 -19.59 -16.35
N GLY A 62 5.94 -18.46 -15.94
CA GLY A 62 4.64 -18.40 -15.27
C GLY A 62 4.63 -18.83 -13.80
N VAL A 63 5.80 -19.15 -13.22
CA VAL A 63 5.92 -19.49 -11.80
C VAL A 63 5.95 -18.22 -10.95
N GLU A 64 4.98 -18.08 -10.04
CA GLU A 64 4.94 -16.97 -9.07
C GLU A 64 6.05 -17.14 -8.01
N LYS A 65 6.85 -16.09 -7.78
CA LYS A 65 7.69 -15.98 -6.57
C LYS A 65 7.14 -14.85 -5.70
N HIS A 66 6.85 -15.15 -4.44
CA HIS A 66 6.52 -14.12 -3.45
C HIS A 66 7.74 -13.20 -3.30
N ALA A 67 7.55 -11.91 -3.57
CA ALA A 67 8.59 -10.92 -3.32
C ALA A 67 8.49 -10.52 -1.84
N ILE A 68 9.45 -10.97 -1.04
CA ILE A 68 9.66 -10.41 0.29
C ILE A 68 10.62 -9.24 0.04
N SER A 69 10.11 -8.02 0.00
CA SER A 69 10.97 -6.84 0.16
C SER A 69 10.99 -6.51 1.66
N LEU A 70 12.18 -6.56 2.25
CA LEU A 70 12.49 -6.02 3.57
C LEU A 70 12.29 -4.50 3.58
#